data_AF-A0A961UXK5-F1
#
_entry.id   AF-A0A961UXK5-F1
#
_cell.length_a   1.000
_cell.length_b   1.000
_cell.length_c   1.000
_cell.angle_alpha   90.00
_cell.angle_beta   90.00
_cell.angle_gamma   90.00
#
_symmetry.space_group_name_H-M   'P 1'
#
loop_
_entity.id
_entity.type
_entity.pdbx_description
1 polymer ?
#
loop_
_entity_poly.entity_id
_entity_poly.type
_entity_poly.pdbx_seq_one_letter_code
_entity_poly.pdbx_strand_id
1 'polypeptide(L)'
;TGITKPEDFRGKTLGVWFYGNEYPFLSWMSKLGIPTEGGPDGVTVIKQGFNVDPLLQKQADCISTMTYNEYWQVIDAGIPAEELIVFKYEDEGVATLEDGLYVLEDKLSDPAFVDVMARFVKASMKGWEWAREHPDEAADIVLENDETGAQTEKHQRRMMGEINKLTEGTDGALVEADYQRTVDILLSGGSDPVITKQPEGAWSHAVTDKAGIK
;
A
#
# COMPACT_ATOMS: atom_id res chain seq x y z
N THR A 1 -17.65 -17.61 -0.81
CA THR A 1 -18.12 -16.49 -1.65
C THR A 1 -18.24 -16.89 -3.13
N GLY A 2 -17.44 -17.86 -3.60
CA GLY A 2 -17.43 -18.31 -5.01
C GLY A 2 -16.58 -17.43 -5.91
N ILE A 3 -15.85 -16.46 -5.33
CA ILE A 3 -14.96 -15.55 -6.04
C ILE A 3 -13.64 -16.29 -6.29
N THR A 4 -13.28 -16.45 -7.56
CA THR A 4 -12.03 -17.08 -7.99
C THR A 4 -11.23 -16.21 -8.97
N LYS A 5 -11.89 -15.22 -9.56
CA LYS A 5 -11.33 -14.27 -10.52
C LYS A 5 -12.10 -12.93 -10.45
N PRO A 6 -11.55 -11.83 -10.99
CA PRO A 6 -12.15 -10.50 -10.81
C PRO A 6 -13.56 -10.35 -11.41
N GLU A 7 -13.91 -11.13 -12.45
CA GLU A 7 -15.26 -11.07 -13.02
C GLU A 7 -16.35 -11.56 -12.05
N ASP A 8 -15.97 -12.38 -11.06
CA ASP A 8 -16.89 -12.93 -10.04
C ASP A 8 -17.30 -11.88 -8.98
N PHE A 9 -16.76 -10.66 -9.04
CA PHE A 9 -17.14 -9.57 -8.13
C PHE A 9 -18.54 -9.01 -8.38
N ARG A 10 -19.15 -9.25 -9.55
CA ARG A 10 -20.48 -8.74 -9.86
C ARG A 10 -21.52 -9.28 -8.86
N GLY A 11 -22.33 -8.38 -8.32
CA GLY A 11 -23.31 -8.65 -7.26
C GLY A 11 -22.70 -8.91 -5.87
N LYS A 12 -21.41 -8.66 -5.67
CA LYS A 12 -20.71 -8.87 -4.38
C LYS A 12 -20.55 -7.58 -3.60
N THR A 13 -20.26 -7.73 -2.30
CA THR A 13 -19.88 -6.61 -1.43
C THR A 13 -18.38 -6.62 -1.19
N LEU A 14 -17.70 -5.52 -1.50
CA LEU A 14 -16.25 -5.38 -1.33
C LEU A 14 -15.94 -4.33 -0.27
N GLY A 15 -15.10 -4.70 0.70
CA GLY A 15 -14.52 -3.79 1.68
C GLY A 15 -13.30 -3.09 1.10
N VAL A 16 -13.32 -1.76 1.09
CA VAL A 16 -12.24 -0.94 0.53
C VAL A 16 -11.83 0.12 1.54
N TRP A 17 -10.52 0.34 1.67
CA TRP A 17 -10.01 1.48 2.44
C TRP A 17 -10.18 2.77 1.67
N PHE A 18 -10.50 3.84 2.39
CA PHE A 18 -10.65 5.17 1.83
C PHE A 18 -9.42 6.03 2.17
N TYR A 19 -9.46 7.32 1.82
CA TYR A 19 -8.41 8.31 2.07
C TYR A 19 -7.21 8.20 1.12
N GLY A 20 -7.46 7.73 -0.11
CA GLY A 20 -6.48 7.56 -1.17
C GLY A 20 -6.30 6.10 -1.59
N ASN A 21 -6.54 5.17 -0.66
CA ASN A 21 -6.40 3.72 -0.92
C ASN A 21 -7.48 3.16 -1.85
N GLU A 22 -8.57 3.89 -2.05
CA GLU A 22 -9.65 3.48 -2.96
C GLU A 22 -9.25 3.62 -4.43
N TYR A 23 -8.24 4.42 -4.77
CA TYR A 23 -7.95 4.76 -6.16
C TYR A 23 -7.46 3.58 -7.03
N PRO A 24 -6.57 2.68 -6.56
CA PRO A 24 -6.25 1.44 -7.27
C PRO A 24 -7.48 0.58 -7.51
N PHE A 25 -8.34 0.44 -6.49
CA PHE A 25 -9.58 -0.32 -6.57
C PHE A 25 -10.53 0.28 -7.62
N LEU A 26 -10.78 1.59 -7.58
CA LEU A 26 -11.65 2.28 -8.53
C LEU A 26 -11.12 2.17 -9.97
N SER A 27 -9.80 2.30 -10.14
CA SER A 27 -9.14 2.12 -11.44
C SER A 27 -9.29 0.68 -11.95
N TRP A 28 -9.22 -0.30 -11.06
CA TRP A 28 -9.44 -1.72 -11.39
C TRP A 28 -10.88 -1.99 -11.81
N MET A 29 -11.85 -1.47 -11.06
CA MET A 29 -13.27 -1.63 -11.40
C MET A 29 -13.59 -0.96 -12.74
N SER A 30 -13.04 0.23 -13.00
CA SER A 30 -13.14 0.91 -14.29
C SER A 30 -12.53 0.08 -15.43
N LYS A 31 -11.31 -0.44 -15.26
CA LYS A 31 -10.64 -1.33 -16.23
C LYS A 31 -11.46 -2.59 -16.55
N LEU A 32 -12.16 -3.15 -15.55
CA LEU A 32 -13.02 -4.32 -15.70
C LEU A 32 -14.45 -3.99 -16.19
N GLY A 33 -14.80 -2.71 -16.30
CA GLY A 33 -16.17 -2.28 -16.59
C GLY A 33 -17.18 -2.75 -15.53
N ILE A 34 -16.80 -2.72 -14.26
CA ILE A 34 -17.65 -3.07 -13.12
C ILE A 34 -18.09 -1.79 -12.41
N PRO A 35 -19.38 -1.44 -12.40
CA PRO A 35 -19.90 -0.29 -11.65
C PRO A 35 -19.72 -0.46 -10.14
N THR A 36 -19.53 0.63 -9.40
CA THR A 36 -19.26 0.61 -7.94
C THR A 36 -20.45 1.04 -7.07
N GLU A 37 -21.59 1.28 -7.70
CA GLU A 37 -22.83 1.76 -7.08
C GLU A 37 -23.71 0.61 -6.57
N GLY A 38 -23.25 -0.64 -6.68
CA GLY A 38 -23.98 -1.85 -6.36
C GLY A 38 -24.83 -2.42 -7.51
N GLY A 39 -25.68 -3.37 -7.18
CA GLY A 39 -26.55 -4.06 -8.15
C GLY A 39 -25.95 -5.36 -8.71
N PRO A 40 -26.71 -6.09 -9.56
CA PRO A 40 -26.31 -7.41 -10.06
C PRO A 40 -25.09 -7.36 -11.00
N ASP A 41 -24.88 -6.25 -11.70
CA ASP A 41 -23.79 -6.07 -12.67
C ASP A 41 -22.58 -5.31 -12.09
N GLY A 42 -22.69 -4.82 -10.85
CA GLY A 42 -21.69 -4.00 -10.16
C GLY A 42 -21.24 -4.60 -8.83
N VAL A 43 -20.47 -3.82 -8.06
CA VAL A 43 -20.04 -4.16 -6.70
C VAL A 43 -20.63 -3.17 -5.71
N THR A 44 -21.05 -3.68 -4.55
CA THR A 44 -21.42 -2.82 -3.42
C THR A 44 -20.15 -2.52 -2.62
N VAL A 45 -19.71 -1.26 -2.60
CA VAL A 45 -18.52 -0.86 -1.86
C VAL A 45 -18.89 -0.46 -0.44
N ILE A 46 -18.24 -1.05 0.55
CA ILE A 46 -18.31 -0.59 1.95
C ILE A 46 -16.97 -0.03 2.37
N LYS A 47 -17.03 1.06 3.16
CA LYS A 47 -15.84 1.62 3.79
C LYS A 47 -15.36 0.67 4.88
N GLN A 48 -14.26 -0.01 4.60
CA GLN A 48 -13.59 -0.90 5.53
C GLN A 48 -12.80 -0.10 6.58
N GLY A 49 -12.80 -0.57 7.83
CA GLY A 49 -11.86 -0.09 8.84
C GLY A 49 -10.48 -0.75 8.71
N PHE A 50 -9.58 -0.44 9.64
CA PHE A 50 -8.28 -1.12 9.74
C PHE A 50 -8.39 -2.45 10.51
N ASN A 51 -9.31 -3.31 10.06
CA ASN A 51 -9.50 -4.67 10.58
C ASN A 51 -10.14 -5.58 9.52
N VAL A 52 -10.32 -6.86 9.87
CA VAL A 52 -10.84 -7.91 8.99
C VAL A 52 -12.28 -8.31 9.29
N ASP A 53 -12.94 -7.61 10.22
CA ASP A 53 -14.30 -7.95 10.70
C ASP A 53 -15.32 -8.06 9.56
N PRO A 54 -15.33 -7.18 8.53
CA PRO A 54 -16.30 -7.30 7.46
C PRO A 54 -16.24 -8.65 6.74
N LEU A 55 -15.04 -9.24 6.60
CA LEU A 55 -14.89 -10.57 6.02
C LEU A 55 -15.39 -11.65 7.00
N LEU A 56 -14.96 -11.60 8.26
CA LEU A 56 -15.30 -12.60 9.29
C LEU A 56 -16.80 -12.64 9.59
N GLN A 57 -17.44 -11.48 9.60
CA GLN A 57 -18.88 -11.31 9.86
C GLN A 57 -19.73 -11.45 8.61
N LYS A 58 -19.12 -11.79 7.45
CA LYS A 58 -19.80 -11.95 6.15
C LYS A 58 -20.54 -10.70 5.69
N GLN A 59 -20.04 -9.52 6.07
CA GLN A 59 -20.54 -8.24 5.59
C GLN A 59 -19.91 -7.86 4.23
N ALA A 60 -18.70 -8.36 3.95
CA ALA A 60 -18.03 -8.27 2.66
C ALA A 60 -17.58 -9.65 2.18
N ASP A 61 -17.62 -9.86 0.88
CA ASP A 61 -17.14 -11.06 0.20
C ASP A 61 -15.63 -11.01 -0.10
N CYS A 62 -15.05 -9.81 -0.15
CA CYS A 62 -13.63 -9.54 -0.33
C CYS A 62 -13.29 -8.22 0.37
N ILE A 63 -12.08 -8.10 0.92
CA ILE A 63 -11.63 -6.93 1.67
C ILE A 63 -10.23 -6.50 1.21
N SER A 64 -9.89 -5.24 1.43
CA SER A 64 -8.54 -4.73 1.27
C SER A 64 -7.66 -5.21 2.41
N THR A 65 -6.42 -5.60 2.11
CA THR A 65 -5.46 -6.09 3.10
C THR A 65 -4.05 -5.70 2.69
N MET A 66 -3.20 -5.43 3.68
CA MET A 66 -1.76 -5.46 3.48
C MET A 66 -1.26 -6.89 3.66
N THR A 67 -0.33 -7.31 2.80
CA THR A 67 0.28 -8.66 2.84
C THR A 67 1.02 -8.91 4.15
N TYR A 68 1.58 -7.86 4.74
CA TYR A 68 2.28 -7.93 6.02
C TYR A 68 1.35 -7.87 7.24
N ASN A 69 0.12 -7.35 7.13
CA ASN A 69 -0.77 -7.12 8.27
C ASN A 69 -2.11 -7.87 8.17
N GLU A 70 -3.16 -7.28 7.59
CA GLU A 70 -4.54 -7.81 7.66
C GLU A 70 -4.66 -9.20 7.04
N TYR A 71 -3.85 -9.52 6.03
CA TYR A 71 -3.78 -10.87 5.48
C TYR A 71 -3.55 -11.92 6.57
N TRP A 72 -2.64 -11.63 7.50
CA TRP A 72 -2.36 -12.52 8.63
C TRP A 72 -3.38 -12.45 9.74
N GLN A 73 -4.08 -11.32 9.90
CA GLN A 73 -5.23 -11.25 10.82
C GLN A 73 -6.35 -12.19 10.36
N VAL A 74 -6.60 -12.30 9.05
CA VAL A 74 -7.56 -13.27 8.50
C VAL A 74 -7.14 -14.71 8.83
N ILE A 75 -5.85 -15.03 8.66
CA ILE A 75 -5.30 -16.37 8.94
C ILE A 75 -5.36 -16.70 10.44
N ASP A 76 -4.91 -15.78 11.30
CA ASP A 76 -4.93 -15.97 12.74
C ASP A 76 -6.37 -16.01 13.30
N ALA A 77 -7.35 -15.45 12.59
CA ALA A 77 -8.78 -15.59 12.89
C ALA A 77 -9.40 -16.94 12.43
N GLY A 78 -8.60 -17.81 11.80
CA GLY A 78 -8.98 -19.19 11.50
C GLY A 78 -9.39 -19.47 10.05
N ILE A 79 -9.20 -18.52 9.13
CA ILE A 79 -9.39 -18.78 7.68
C ILE A 79 -8.03 -19.11 7.07
N PRO A 80 -7.75 -20.38 6.72
CA PRO A 80 -6.42 -20.79 6.28
C PRO A 80 -6.10 -20.24 4.88
N ALA A 81 -4.80 -20.09 4.58
CA ALA A 81 -4.34 -19.46 3.34
C ALA A 81 -4.84 -20.15 2.06
N GLU A 82 -5.02 -21.48 2.09
CA GLU A 82 -5.58 -22.25 0.98
C GLU A 82 -7.05 -21.95 0.68
N GLU A 83 -7.77 -21.32 1.60
CA GLU A 83 -9.15 -20.83 1.40
C GLU A 83 -9.20 -19.37 0.96
N LEU A 84 -8.04 -18.70 0.87
CA LEU A 84 -7.95 -17.30 0.45
C LEU A 84 -7.51 -17.20 -1.01
N ILE A 85 -8.21 -16.35 -1.76
CA ILE A 85 -7.77 -15.87 -3.07
C ILE A 85 -7.26 -14.45 -2.86
N VAL A 86 -6.00 -14.21 -3.21
CA VAL A 86 -5.36 -12.90 -3.09
C VAL A 86 -5.24 -12.28 -4.49
N PHE A 87 -5.87 -11.13 -4.67
CA PHE A 87 -5.75 -10.33 -5.88
C PHE A 87 -4.73 -9.21 -5.64
N LYS A 88 -3.53 -9.36 -6.20
CA LYS A 88 -2.48 -8.34 -6.09
C LYS A 88 -2.68 -7.26 -7.14
N TYR A 89 -2.64 -5.99 -6.74
CA TYR A 89 -2.81 -4.89 -7.69
C TYR A 89 -1.73 -4.85 -8.77
N GLU A 90 -0.53 -5.39 -8.50
CA GLU A 90 0.53 -5.57 -9.49
C GLU A 90 0.10 -6.52 -10.62
N ASP A 91 -0.47 -7.67 -10.25
CA ASP A 91 -0.94 -8.69 -11.21
C ASP A 91 -2.15 -8.18 -12.00
N GLU A 92 -2.96 -7.33 -11.36
CA GLU A 92 -4.14 -6.69 -11.96
C GLU A 92 -3.79 -5.43 -12.77
N GLY A 93 -2.52 -5.01 -12.75
CA GLY A 93 -2.02 -3.85 -13.50
C GLY A 93 -2.62 -2.51 -13.06
N VAL A 94 -2.89 -2.37 -11.76
CA VAL A 94 -3.45 -1.16 -11.13
C VAL A 94 -2.67 -0.73 -9.89
N ALA A 95 -1.45 -1.26 -9.70
CA ALA A 95 -0.58 -0.88 -8.59
C ALA A 95 -0.10 0.57 -8.69
N THR A 96 -0.32 1.33 -7.61
CA THR A 96 0.13 2.71 -7.42
C THR A 96 1.21 2.79 -6.35
N LEU A 97 2.04 3.83 -6.40
CA LEU A 97 2.91 4.18 -5.27
C LEU A 97 2.05 4.60 -4.07
N GLU A 98 2.43 4.11 -2.89
CA GLU A 98 1.78 4.40 -1.62
C GLU A 98 2.69 5.28 -0.75
N ASP A 99 3.52 4.65 0.07
CA ASP A 99 4.38 5.32 1.05
C ASP A 99 5.57 6.03 0.42
N GLY A 100 5.91 7.20 0.96
CA GLY A 100 7.02 8.02 0.50
C GLY A 100 7.41 9.11 1.49
N LEU A 101 8.57 9.72 1.27
CA LEU A 101 9.02 10.91 2.00
C LEU A 101 8.64 12.16 1.21
N TYR A 102 7.84 13.03 1.83
CA TYR A 102 7.32 14.25 1.20
C TYR A 102 7.88 15.49 1.87
N VAL A 103 8.22 16.49 1.06
CA VAL A 103 8.68 17.82 1.50
C VAL A 103 7.98 18.91 0.71
N LEU A 104 7.95 20.13 1.24
CA LEU A 104 7.48 21.28 0.48
C LEU A 104 8.52 21.65 -0.60
N GLU A 105 8.07 21.90 -1.83
CA GLU A 105 8.94 22.17 -2.99
C GLU A 105 9.90 23.34 -2.75
N ASP A 106 9.44 24.41 -2.11
CA ASP A 106 10.23 25.61 -1.82
C ASP A 106 11.48 25.30 -0.98
N LYS A 107 11.41 24.29 -0.10
CA LYS A 107 12.53 23.85 0.73
C LYS A 107 13.66 23.22 -0.07
N LEU A 108 13.38 22.65 -1.24
CA LEU A 108 14.41 22.04 -2.10
C LEU A 108 15.37 23.08 -2.70
N SER A 109 14.98 24.37 -2.69
CA SER A 109 15.86 25.46 -3.12
C SER A 109 16.92 25.85 -2.08
N ASP A 110 16.77 25.43 -0.82
CA ASP A 110 17.73 25.68 0.25
C ASP A 110 18.78 24.55 0.34
N PRO A 111 20.05 24.80 -0.02
CA PRO A 111 21.09 23.77 0.01
C PRO A 111 21.34 23.21 1.42
N ALA A 112 21.11 23.99 2.48
CA ALA A 112 21.26 23.52 3.86
C ALA A 112 20.15 22.54 4.23
N PHE A 113 18.91 22.81 3.80
CA PHE A 113 17.80 21.88 3.98
C PHE A 113 18.06 20.56 3.25
N VAL A 114 18.42 20.62 1.96
CA VAL A 114 18.71 19.42 1.15
C VAL A 114 19.83 18.59 1.77
N ASP A 115 20.86 19.23 2.31
CA ASP A 115 21.96 18.55 3.02
C ASP A 115 21.52 17.86 4.33
N VAL A 116 20.61 18.48 5.10
CA VAL A 116 20.00 17.84 6.28
C VAL A 116 19.14 16.64 5.87
N MET A 117 18.30 16.78 4.85
CA MET A 117 17.45 15.69 4.35
C MET A 117 18.26 14.55 3.76
N ALA A 118 19.36 14.83 3.06
CA ALA A 118 20.25 13.80 2.52
C ALA A 118 20.88 12.96 3.64
N ARG A 119 21.30 13.59 4.74
CA ARG A 119 21.76 12.87 5.95
C ARG A 119 20.65 12.05 6.60
N PHE A 120 19.43 12.61 6.67
CA PHE A 120 18.27 11.90 7.20
C PHE A 120 17.99 10.63 6.39
N VAL A 121 17.82 10.75 5.08
CA VAL A 121 17.57 9.60 4.19
C VAL A 121 18.69 8.57 4.31
N LYS A 122 19.96 8.99 4.32
CA LYS A 122 21.08 8.07 4.50
C LYS A 122 21.06 7.34 5.85
N ALA A 123 20.62 8.00 6.92
CA ALA A 123 20.45 7.37 8.22
C ALA A 123 19.26 6.40 8.22
N SER A 124 18.14 6.77 7.59
CA SER A 124 16.97 5.91 7.43
C SER A 124 17.31 4.64 6.65
N MET A 125 18.07 4.74 5.55
CA MET A 125 18.49 3.58 4.77
C MET A 125 19.37 2.61 5.56
N LYS A 126 20.27 3.13 6.42
CA LYS A 126 21.02 2.28 7.36
C LYS A 126 20.12 1.60 8.38
N GLY A 127 19.08 2.29 8.85
CA GLY A 127 18.06 1.71 9.73
C GLY A 127 17.30 0.57 9.04
N TRP A 128 16.89 0.75 7.79
CA TRP A 128 16.24 -0.30 7.00
C TRP A 128 17.15 -1.49 6.71
N GLU A 129 18.42 -1.25 6.37
CA GLU A 129 19.43 -2.31 6.22
C GLU A 129 19.60 -3.11 7.50
N TRP A 130 19.77 -2.41 8.64
CA TRP A 130 19.88 -3.06 9.94
C TRP A 130 18.63 -3.85 10.31
N ALA A 131 17.43 -3.29 10.09
CA ALA A 131 16.16 -3.96 10.37
C ALA A 131 15.95 -5.21 9.52
N ARG A 132 16.46 -5.22 8.28
CA ARG A 132 16.46 -6.43 7.43
C ARG A 132 17.34 -7.54 8.00
N GLU A 133 18.49 -7.18 8.56
CA GLU A 133 19.43 -8.12 9.19
C GLU A 133 18.99 -8.57 10.59
N HIS A 134 18.19 -7.75 11.28
CA HIS A 134 17.75 -7.96 12.67
C HIS A 134 16.22 -7.81 12.81
N PRO A 135 15.41 -8.61 12.09
CA PRO A 135 13.96 -8.42 12.02
C PRO A 135 13.26 -8.54 13.38
N ASP A 136 13.78 -9.43 14.22
CA ASP A 136 13.25 -9.66 15.56
C ASP A 136 13.51 -8.47 16.49
N GLU A 137 14.72 -7.93 16.48
CA GLU A 137 15.08 -6.77 17.30
C GLU A 137 14.38 -5.50 16.77
N ALA A 138 14.20 -5.38 15.46
CA ALA A 138 13.42 -4.31 14.85
C ALA A 138 11.95 -4.36 15.29
N ALA A 139 11.35 -5.55 15.35
CA ALA A 139 10.00 -5.73 15.88
C ALA A 139 9.91 -5.35 17.38
N ASP A 140 10.93 -5.67 18.16
CA ASP A 140 10.99 -5.28 19.58
C ASP A 140 11.02 -3.76 19.76
N ILE A 141 11.80 -3.04 18.94
CA ILE A 141 11.81 -1.56 18.94
C ILE A 141 10.40 -1.01 18.65
N VAL A 142 9.66 -1.59 17.69
CA VAL A 142 8.29 -1.17 17.38
C VAL A 142 7.36 -1.40 18.57
N LEU A 143 7.46 -2.57 19.21
CA LEU A 143 6.66 -2.93 20.39
C LEU A 143 6.95 -2.01 21.59
N GLU A 144 8.21 -1.66 21.83
CA GLU A 144 8.61 -0.73 22.89
C GLU A 144 8.01 0.68 22.70
N ASN A 145 7.68 1.05 21.46
CA ASN A 145 7.07 2.32 21.10
C ASN A 145 5.55 2.21 20.85
N ASP A 146 4.93 1.04 21.06
CA ASP A 146 3.48 0.89 21.00
C ASP A 146 2.81 1.33 22.32
N GLU A 147 2.46 2.61 22.39
CA GLU A 147 1.74 3.17 23.54
C GLU A 147 0.30 2.63 23.68
N THR A 148 -0.26 2.02 22.63
CA THR A 148 -1.64 1.51 22.65
C THR A 148 -1.76 0.14 23.30
N GLY A 149 -0.67 -0.65 23.27
CA GLY A 149 -0.66 -2.05 23.67
C GLY A 149 -1.50 -2.97 22.76
N ALA A 150 -1.90 -2.48 21.58
CA ALA A 150 -2.68 -3.26 20.62
C ALA A 150 -1.82 -4.27 19.85
N GLN A 151 -0.50 -4.03 19.80
CA GLN A 151 0.43 -4.88 19.06
C GLN A 151 0.85 -6.09 19.90
N THR A 152 1.04 -7.23 19.22
CA THR A 152 1.54 -8.46 19.85
C THR A 152 2.87 -8.84 19.24
N GLU A 153 3.75 -9.43 20.06
CA GLU A 153 5.07 -9.88 19.63
C GLU A 153 5.01 -10.80 18.41
N LYS A 154 4.15 -11.84 18.47
CA LYS A 154 3.95 -12.78 17.37
C LYS A 154 3.60 -12.07 16.06
N HIS A 155 2.69 -11.08 16.12
CA HIS A 155 2.24 -10.37 14.93
C HIS A 155 3.33 -9.43 14.40
N GLN A 156 3.96 -8.64 15.27
CA GLN A 156 5.00 -7.67 14.88
C GLN A 156 6.23 -8.32 14.26
N ARG A 157 6.73 -9.43 14.83
CA ARG A 157 7.83 -10.20 14.23
C ARG A 157 7.48 -10.70 12.83
N ARG A 158 6.24 -11.16 12.65
CA ARG A 158 5.74 -11.58 11.33
C ARG A 158 5.65 -10.41 10.36
N MET A 159 5.10 -9.27 10.79
CA MET A 159 5.01 -8.07 9.94
C MET A 159 6.40 -7.62 9.46
N MET A 160 7.38 -7.57 10.36
CA MET A 160 8.77 -7.24 9.97
C MET A 160 9.34 -8.22 8.96
N GLY A 161 9.08 -9.52 9.11
CA GLY A 161 9.48 -10.54 8.13
C GLY A 161 8.85 -10.35 6.75
N GLU A 162 7.57 -9.96 6.68
CA GLU A 162 6.90 -9.68 5.40
C GLU A 162 7.35 -8.34 4.79
N ILE A 163 7.55 -7.30 5.60
CA ILE A 163 8.08 -6.00 5.16
C ILE A 163 9.49 -6.16 4.57
N ASN A 164 10.33 -7.04 5.13
CA ASN A 164 11.64 -7.32 4.57
C ASN A 164 11.57 -7.83 3.13
N LYS A 165 10.54 -8.62 2.77
CA LYS A 165 10.35 -9.09 1.38
C LYS A 165 9.96 -7.95 0.44
N LEU A 166 9.22 -6.96 0.93
CA LEU A 166 8.80 -5.80 0.15
C LEU A 166 9.94 -4.80 -0.06
N THR A 167 10.87 -4.73 0.90
CA THR A 167 12.00 -3.77 0.89
C THR A 167 13.32 -4.42 0.47
N GLU A 168 13.30 -5.67 0.02
CA GLU A 168 14.50 -6.35 -0.45
C GLU A 168 14.97 -5.72 -1.77
N GLY A 169 16.27 -5.41 -1.85
CA GLY A 169 16.89 -4.89 -3.08
C GLY A 169 16.60 -3.43 -3.43
N THR A 170 15.75 -2.72 -2.68
CA THR A 170 15.57 -1.27 -2.85
C THR A 170 16.68 -0.47 -2.17
N ASP A 171 17.11 0.59 -2.84
CA ASP A 171 18.03 1.61 -2.34
C ASP A 171 17.30 2.84 -1.75
N GLY A 172 15.96 2.85 -1.82
CA GLY A 172 15.10 3.93 -1.36
C GLY A 172 14.94 5.11 -2.34
N ALA A 173 15.56 5.07 -3.52
CA ALA A 173 15.28 6.03 -4.59
C ALA A 173 13.91 5.74 -5.23
N LEU A 174 13.23 6.81 -5.63
CA LEU A 174 12.00 6.69 -6.41
C LEU A 174 12.31 6.08 -7.78
N VAL A 175 11.57 5.06 -8.17
CA VAL A 175 11.64 4.51 -9.53
C VAL A 175 10.70 5.30 -10.42
N GLU A 176 11.24 6.07 -11.38
CA GLU A 176 10.43 6.93 -12.26
C GLU A 176 9.33 6.17 -13.02
N ALA A 177 9.60 4.92 -13.40
CA ALA A 177 8.63 4.06 -14.08
C ALA A 177 7.42 3.71 -13.17
N ASP A 178 7.64 3.54 -11.87
CA ASP A 178 6.57 3.28 -10.91
C ASP A 178 5.72 4.53 -10.67
N TYR A 179 6.37 5.71 -10.63
CA TYR A 179 5.68 7.00 -10.60
C TYR A 179 4.82 7.19 -11.85
N GLN A 180 5.37 6.96 -13.04
CA GLN A 180 4.62 7.14 -14.29
C GLN A 180 3.46 6.14 -14.38
N ARG A 181 3.66 4.88 -13.99
CA ARG A 181 2.57 3.89 -13.90
C ARG A 181 1.45 4.40 -13.00
N THR A 182 1.79 4.98 -11.85
CA THR A 182 0.81 5.56 -10.91
C THR A 182 0.04 6.69 -11.58
N VAL A 183 0.71 7.62 -12.25
CA VAL A 183 0.07 8.73 -12.98
C VAL A 183 -0.88 8.20 -14.06
N ASP A 184 -0.44 7.22 -14.85
CA ASP A 184 -1.25 6.63 -15.92
C ASP A 184 -2.52 5.97 -15.37
N ILE A 185 -2.40 5.22 -14.27
CA ILE A 185 -3.54 4.60 -13.58
C ILE A 185 -4.53 5.68 -13.11
N LEU A 186 -4.05 6.71 -12.42
CA LEU A 186 -4.90 7.77 -11.86
C LEU A 186 -5.58 8.64 -12.94
N LEU A 187 -5.00 8.72 -14.14
CA LEU A 187 -5.59 9.36 -15.33
C LEU A 187 -6.60 8.45 -16.06
N SER A 188 -6.53 7.13 -15.88
CA SER A 188 -7.26 6.16 -16.70
C SER A 188 -8.75 5.99 -16.35
N GLY A 189 -9.25 6.66 -15.31
CA GLY A 189 -10.62 6.50 -14.76
C GLY A 189 -11.79 6.90 -15.66
N GLY A 190 -11.59 7.07 -16.97
CA GLY A 190 -12.65 7.31 -17.94
C GLY A 190 -13.37 8.64 -17.71
N SER A 191 -14.66 8.59 -17.38
CA SER A 191 -15.47 9.78 -17.06
C SER A 191 -15.08 10.43 -15.74
N ASP A 192 -14.44 9.67 -14.84
CA ASP A 192 -14.18 10.08 -13.45
C ASP A 192 -12.72 9.77 -13.05
N PRO A 193 -11.72 10.33 -13.75
CA PRO A 193 -10.33 10.12 -13.40
C PRO A 193 -9.97 10.81 -12.07
N VAL A 194 -9.06 10.20 -11.30
CA VAL A 194 -8.63 10.72 -9.99
C VAL A 194 -7.86 12.03 -10.14
N ILE A 195 -7.02 12.10 -11.17
CA ILE A 195 -6.34 13.32 -11.60
C ILE A 195 -6.75 13.63 -13.04
N THR A 196 -6.77 14.92 -13.40
CA THR A 196 -7.24 15.37 -14.72
C THR A 196 -6.12 15.71 -15.70
N LYS A 197 -4.87 15.71 -15.24
CA LYS A 197 -3.68 15.98 -16.04
C LYS A 197 -2.43 15.38 -15.41
N GLN A 198 -1.38 15.22 -16.21
CA GLN A 198 -0.04 14.87 -15.75
C GLN A 198 0.41 15.87 -14.65
N PRO A 199 0.90 15.40 -13.50
CA PRO A 199 1.50 16.28 -12.50
C PRO A 199 2.84 16.83 -12.98
N GLU A 200 3.13 18.08 -12.64
CA GLU A 200 4.44 18.70 -12.84
C GLU A 200 5.09 18.92 -11.47
N GLY A 201 6.36 18.58 -11.33
CA GLY A 201 7.12 18.80 -10.07
C GLY A 201 6.71 17.92 -8.88
N ALA A 202 5.94 16.85 -9.09
CA ALA A 202 5.43 16.02 -8.00
C ALA A 202 6.46 15.08 -7.36
N TRP A 203 7.67 14.99 -7.91
CA TRP A 203 8.78 14.24 -7.34
C TRP A 203 10.12 14.91 -7.68
N SER A 204 11.17 14.57 -6.93
CA SER A 204 12.54 15.05 -7.17
C SER A 204 13.58 14.07 -6.63
N HIS A 205 14.70 13.92 -7.34
CA HIS A 205 15.88 13.20 -6.86
C HIS A 205 16.88 14.07 -6.09
N ALA A 206 16.63 15.37 -5.91
CA ALA A 206 17.60 16.29 -5.31
C ALA A 206 18.19 15.80 -3.97
N VAL A 207 17.34 15.20 -3.12
CA VAL A 207 17.76 14.66 -1.82
C VAL A 207 18.50 13.33 -1.95
N THR A 208 18.00 12.37 -2.75
CA THR A 208 18.65 11.06 -2.92
C THR A 208 19.97 11.17 -3.68
N ASP A 209 20.04 12.03 -4.70
CA ASP A 209 21.28 12.37 -5.41
C ASP A 209 22.32 12.95 -4.45
N LYS A 210 21.91 13.89 -3.58
CA LYS A 210 22.79 14.46 -2.56
C LYS A 210 23.24 13.42 -1.54
N ALA A 211 22.40 12.45 -1.21
CA ALA A 211 22.73 11.34 -0.32
C ALA A 211 23.67 10.30 -0.96
N GLY A 212 23.80 10.31 -2.29
CA GLY A 212 24.55 9.33 -3.06
C GLY A 212 23.79 8.01 -3.27
N ILE A 213 22.46 8.07 -3.30
CA ILE A 213 21.54 6.96 -3.53
C ILE A 213 21.03 7.07 -4.97
N LYS A 214 21.12 5.99 -5.75
CA LYS A 214 20.77 5.93 -7.17
C LYS A 214 20.25 4.57 -7.56
#